data_AF-A0A087UH96-F1
#
_entry.id   AF-A0A087UH96-F1
#
_cell.length_a   1.000
_cell.length_b   1.000
_cell.length_c   1.000
_cell.angle_alpha   90.00
_cell.angle_beta   90.00
_cell.angle_gamma   90.00
#
_symmetry.space_group_name_H-M   'P 1'
#
loop_
_entity.id
_entity.type
_entity.pdbx_description
1 polymer ?
#
loop_
_entity_poly.entity_id
_entity_poly.type
_entity_poly.pdbx_seq_one_letter_code
_entity_poly.pdbx_strand_id
1 'polypeptide(L)' 'EDCGGSFESLSTIQPSARRLDPFWATRLWQKLIREAVSNVKVCRQRHFLKNYDNVFNGEDLVDVIFSSLKQCSSELDVQ' A
#
# COMPACT_ATOMS: atom_id res chain seq x y z
N GLU A 1 43.98 4.03 -18.52
CA GLU A 1 42.70 4.47 -19.08
C GLU A 1 41.65 4.15 -18.03
N ASP A 2 41.21 5.20 -17.36
CA ASP A 2 40.42 5.13 -16.12
C ASP A 2 38.94 5.08 -16.50
N CYS A 3 38.26 3.96 -16.24
CA CYS A 3 36.83 3.80 -16.50
C CYS A 3 36.02 4.55 -15.43
N GLY A 4 36.02 5.88 -15.49
CA GLY A 4 35.10 6.73 -14.75
C GLY A 4 33.69 6.55 -15.28
N GLY A 5 32.91 5.67 -14.65
CA GLY A 5 31.48 5.53 -14.93
C GLY A 5 30.78 6.87 -14.79
N SER A 6 30.20 7.35 -15.88
CA SER A 6 29.34 8.54 -15.91
C SER A 6 28.21 8.33 -14.92
N PHE A 7 28.21 9.08 -13.82
CA PHE A 7 27.03 9.24 -12.97
C PHE A 7 26.01 9.98 -13.82
N GLU A 8 25.17 9.22 -14.53
CA GLU A 8 24.00 9.78 -15.18
C GLU A 8 23.27 10.58 -14.12
N SER A 9 23.20 11.90 -14.37
CA SER A 9 22.45 12.83 -13.56
C SER A 9 21.16 12.16 -13.13
N LEU A 10 20.91 12.14 -11.82
CA LEU A 10 19.58 11.97 -11.27
C LEU A 10 18.73 13.16 -11.75
N SER A 11 18.46 13.24 -13.05
CA SER A 11 17.41 14.05 -13.62
C SER A 11 16.13 13.44 -13.08
N THR A 12 15.83 13.89 -11.87
CA THR A 12 14.54 13.96 -11.22
C THR A 12 13.60 12.93 -11.80
N ILE A 13 13.44 11.77 -11.13
CA ILE A 13 12.30 10.89 -11.33
C ILE A 13 11.09 11.83 -11.35
N GLN A 14 10.62 12.19 -12.55
CA GLN A 14 9.63 13.24 -12.71
C GLN A 14 8.42 12.74 -11.93
N PRO A 15 8.03 13.40 -10.84
CA PRO A 15 6.89 12.95 -10.08
C PRO A 15 5.74 12.99 -11.08
N SER A 16 5.07 11.86 -11.32
CA SER A 16 3.78 11.90 -12.01
C SER A 16 2.93 12.98 -11.33
N ALA A 17 2.06 13.69 -12.05
CA ALA A 17 1.32 14.82 -11.48
C ALA A 17 0.63 14.49 -10.13
N ARG A 18 0.36 13.20 -9.88
CA ARG A 18 -0.15 12.61 -8.63
C ARG A 18 0.81 12.72 -7.42
N ARG A 19 2.12 12.69 -7.63
CA ARG A 19 3.16 12.89 -6.60
C ARG A 19 3.45 14.36 -6.28
N LEU A 20 2.82 15.29 -7.01
CA LEU A 20 2.91 16.73 -6.73
C LEU A 20 2.00 17.14 -5.58
N ASP A 21 1.01 16.32 -5.23
CA ASP A 21 0.13 16.59 -4.10
C ASP A 21 0.84 16.19 -2.78
N PRO A 22 1.22 17.18 -1.94
CA PRO A 22 1.92 16.90 -0.70
C PRO A 22 1.04 16.01 0.18
N PHE A 23 1.64 14.96 0.75
CA PHE A 23 0.98 13.95 1.60
C PHE A 23 0.01 12.99 0.89
N TRP A 24 0.02 12.90 -0.45
CA TRP A 24 -0.80 11.93 -1.18
C TRP A 24 -0.62 10.50 -0.65
N ALA A 25 0.62 10.07 -0.45
CA ALA A 25 0.93 8.75 0.11
C ALA A 25 0.34 8.55 1.52
N THR A 26 0.38 9.59 2.36
CA THR A 26 -0.19 9.55 3.72
C THR A 26 -1.70 9.41 3.69
N ARG A 27 -2.40 10.17 2.82
CA ARG A 27 -3.86 10.05 2.66
C ARG A 27 -4.27 8.70 2.09
N LEU A 28 -3.53 8.19 1.10
CA LEU A 28 -3.75 6.86 0.57
C LEU A 28 -3.59 5.80 1.67
N TRP A 29 -2.51 5.88 2.45
CA TRP A 29 -2.28 4.99 3.60
C TRP A 29 -3.42 5.05 4.63
N GLN A 30 -3.90 6.25 4.96
CA GLN A 30 -5.04 6.43 5.86
C GLN A 30 -6.33 5.80 5.29
N LYS A 31 -6.60 5.94 3.99
CA LYS A 31 -7.74 5.30 3.31
C LYS A 31 -7.63 3.77 3.42
N LEU A 32 -6.46 3.21 3.08
CA LEU A 32 -6.22 1.77 3.14
C LEU A 32 -6.34 1.19 4.55
N ILE A 33 -5.79 1.86 5.57
CA ILE A 33 -5.93 1.41 6.96
C ILE A 33 -7.40 1.41 7.39
N ARG A 34 -8.16 2.46 7.06
CA ARG A 34 -9.59 2.52 7.43
C ARG A 34 -10.37 1.37 6.81
N GLU A 35 -10.16 1.11 5.52
CA GLU A 35 -10.78 -0.04 4.85
C GLU A 35 -10.36 -1.36 5.47
N ALA A 36 -9.07 -1.54 5.78
CA ALA A 36 -8.58 -2.73 6.44
C ALA A 36 -9.24 -2.94 7.82
N VAL A 37 -9.30 -1.90 8.65
CA VAL A 37 -9.89 -1.98 10.00
C VAL A 37 -11.39 -2.29 9.94
N SER A 38 -12.11 -1.76 8.95
CA SER A 38 -13.55 -1.96 8.82
C SER A 38 -13.93 -3.31 8.21
N ASN A 39 -13.12 -3.84 7.29
CA ASN A 39 -13.48 -5.01 6.50
C ASN A 39 -12.72 -6.29 6.87
N VAL A 40 -11.56 -6.20 7.53
CA VAL A 40 -10.79 -7.37 7.94
C VAL A 40 -11.35 -7.92 9.25
N LYS A 41 -11.65 -9.21 9.24
CA LYS A 41 -12.15 -9.90 10.43
C LYS A 41 -11.05 -10.04 11.47
N VAL A 42 -11.22 -9.35 12.59
CA VAL A 42 -10.41 -9.56 13.80
C VAL A 42 -11.12 -10.56 14.71
N CYS A 43 -10.47 -11.68 15.00
CA CYS A 43 -11.04 -12.72 15.86
C CYS A 43 -9.96 -13.49 16.62
N ARG A 44 -10.41 -14.36 17.53
CA ARG A 44 -9.54 -15.35 18.14
C ARG A 44 -9.19 -16.43 17.11
N GLN A 45 -7.90 -16.67 16.91
CA GLN A 45 -7.41 -17.70 16.00
C GLN A 45 -6.51 -18.70 16.73
N ARG A 46 -6.54 -19.96 16.29
CA ARG A 46 -5.71 -21.03 16.84
C ARG A 46 -4.65 -21.42 15.80
N HIS A 47 -3.38 -21.33 16.19
CA HIS A 47 -2.25 -21.69 15.33
C HIS A 47 -1.18 -22.43 16.15
N PHE A 48 -0.70 -23.58 15.65
CA PHE A 48 0.20 -24.48 16.37
C PHE A 48 -0.22 -24.74 17.83
N LEU A 49 -1.49 -25.11 18.04
CA LEU A 49 -2.10 -25.37 19.36
C LEU A 49 -2.12 -24.17 20.33
N LYS A 50 -1.63 -22.99 19.92
CA LYS A 50 -1.72 -21.74 20.68
C LYS A 50 -2.93 -20.94 20.20
N ASN A 51 -3.57 -20.24 21.13
CA ASN A 51 -4.64 -19.31 20.81
C ASN A 51 -4.08 -17.88 20.83
N TYR A 52 -4.49 -17.11 19.85
CA TYR A 52 -4.17 -15.69 19.72
C TYR A 52 -5.49 -14.93 19.69
N ASP A 53 -5.64 -13.98 20.60
CA ASP A 53 -6.80 -13.12 20.69
C ASP A 53 -6.55 -11.82 19.93
N ASN A 54 -7.61 -11.25 19.35
CA ASN A 54 -7.56 -9.98 18.60
C ASN A 54 -6.55 -9.99 17.43
N VAL A 55 -6.53 -11.06 16.64
CA VAL A 55 -5.67 -11.18 15.46
C VAL A 55 -6.51 -11.28 14.18
N PHE A 56 -5.88 -10.99 13.05
CA PHE A 56 -6.46 -11.14 11.72
C PHE A 56 -5.55 -12.00 10.85
N ASN A 57 -6.10 -12.58 9.78
CA ASN A 57 -5.31 -13.28 8.78
C ASN A 57 -4.67 -12.26 7.83
N GLY A 58 -3.36 -12.41 7.57
CA GLY A 58 -2.64 -11.55 6.62
C GLY A 58 -3.16 -11.69 5.18
N GLU A 59 -3.65 -12.88 4.80
CA GLU A 59 -4.28 -13.11 3.50
C GLU A 59 -5.53 -12.24 3.32
N ASP A 60 -6.47 -12.30 4.28
CA ASP A 60 -7.68 -11.47 4.28
C ASP A 60 -7.35 -9.97 4.20
N LEU A 61 -6.31 -9.52 4.91
CA LEU A 61 -5.84 -8.14 4.84
C LEU A 61 -5.38 -7.76 3.43
N VAL A 62 -4.60 -8.63 2.79
CA VAL A 62 -4.08 -8.41 1.44
C VAL A 62 -5.24 -8.33 0.44
N ASP A 63 -6.24 -9.21 0.54
CA ASP A 63 -7.40 -9.20 -0.34
C ASP A 63 -8.21 -7.91 -0.24
N VAL A 64 -8.44 -7.43 0.99
CA VAL A 64 -9.11 -6.15 1.24
C VAL A 64 -8.31 -5.00 0.64
N ILE A 65 -7.01 -4.88 0.95
CA ILE A 65 -6.15 -3.80 0.45
C ILE A 65 -6.09 -3.84 -1.09
N PHE A 66 -5.92 -5.02 -1.67
CA PHE A 66 -5.81 -5.17 -3.12
C PHE A 66 -7.12 -4.77 -3.83
N SER A 67 -8.26 -5.13 -3.25
CA SER A 67 -9.58 -4.69 -3.75
C SER A 67 -9.76 -3.18 -3.63
N SER A 68 -9.39 -2.58 -2.49
CA SER A 68 -9.41 -1.13 -2.29
C SER A 68 -8.49 -0.39 -3.27
N LEU A 69 -7.31 -0.96 -3.56
CA LEU A 69 -6.37 -0.40 -4.53
C LEU A 69 -6.91 -0.49 -5.96
N LYS A 70 -7.57 -1.59 -6.35
CA LYS A 70 -8.25 -1.70 -7.65
C LYS A 70 -9.36 -0.66 -7.81
N GLN A 71 -10.16 -0.46 -6.77
CA GLN A 71 -11.21 0.56 -6.77
C GLN A 71 -10.62 1.98 -6.86
N CYS A 72 -9.54 2.24 -6.12
CA CYS A 72 -8.81 3.50 -6.27
C CYS A 72 -8.21 3.64 -7.68
N SER A 73 -7.70 2.57 -8.28
CA SER A 73 -7.18 2.59 -9.66
C SER A 73 -8.29 2.97 -10.65
N SER A 74 -9.51 2.45 -10.49
CA SER A 74 -10.64 2.89 -11.33
C SER A 74 -11.05 4.35 -11.13
N GLU A 75 -10.84 4.92 -9.93
CA GLU A 75 -10.94 6.37 -9.70
C GLU A 75 -9.77 7.16 -10.30
N LEU A 76 -8.60 6.52 -10.48
CA LEU A 76 -7.36 7.11 -10.95
C LEU A 76 -7.10 6.94 -12.46
N ASP A 77 -7.85 6.07 -13.15
CA ASP A 77 -7.80 5.82 -14.60
C ASP A 77 -8.87 6.61 -15.38
N VAL A 78 -9.65 7.47 -14.71
CA VAL A 78 -10.49 8.47 -15.39
C VAL A 78 -9.65 9.72 -15.66
N GLN A 79 -8.85 9.68 -16.73
CA GLN A 79 -8.43 10.89 -17.44
C GLN A 79 -8.08 10.60 -18.91
#